data_AF-E0W192-F1
#
_entry.id   AF-E0W192-F1
#
_cell.length_a   1.000
_cell.length_b   1.000
_cell.length_c   1.000
_cell.angle_alpha   90.00
_cell.angle_beta   90.00
_cell.angle_gamma   90.00
#
_symmetry.space_group_name_H-M   'P 1'
#
loop_
_entity.id
_entity.type
_entity.pdbx_description
1 polymer ?
#
loop_
_entity_poly.entity_id
_entity_poly.type
_entity_poly.pdbx_seq_one_letter_code
_entity_poly.pdbx_strand_id
1 'polypeptide(L)'
;MMCYLGLRCYTCSYDERDSKENSLCVTAPWNLTGNPIRSCLTHVEFCIIVRIETKETVASFLRKCEESPMEDSDVDSRTVVAHYRSCTTDLCNKGDGLNFIDESYEVRRRDI
;
A
#
# COMPACT_ATOMS: atom_id res chain seq x y z
N MET A 1 6.28 -3.85 30.74
CA MET A 1 5.62 -4.26 29.49
C MET A 1 6.10 -3.33 28.40
N MET A 2 7.07 -3.75 27.58
CA MET A 2 7.54 -2.95 26.45
C MET A 2 6.54 -3.11 25.30
N CYS A 3 5.88 -2.02 24.90
CA CYS A 3 5.16 -1.98 23.62
C CYS A 3 6.22 -1.92 22.52
N TYR A 4 6.52 -3.05 21.88
CA TYR A 4 7.19 -3.02 20.58
C TYR A 4 6.19 -2.42 19.58
N LEU A 5 6.48 -1.21 19.10
CA LEU A 5 5.70 -0.58 18.04
C LEU A 5 5.95 -1.37 16.76
N GLY A 6 4.93 -2.10 16.29
CA GLY A 6 4.98 -2.78 15.00
C GLY A 6 4.97 -1.79 13.84
N LEU A 7 5.42 -2.25 12.68
CA LEU A 7 5.48 -1.52 11.41
C LEU A 7 4.23 -0.66 11.19
N ARG A 8 4.38 0.61 10.82
CA ARG A 8 3.24 1.47 10.51
C ARG A 8 2.95 1.43 9.01
N CYS A 9 1.70 1.18 8.63
CA CYS A 9 1.28 1.14 7.24
C CYS A 9 0.08 2.06 7.00
N TYR A 10 -0.06 2.56 5.77
CA TYR A 10 -1.35 3.07 5.32
C TYR A 10 -2.33 1.91 5.16
N THR A 11 -3.57 2.11 5.60
CA THR A 11 -4.66 1.13 5.50
C THR A 11 -5.92 1.80 4.98
N CYS A 12 -6.37 1.39 3.79
CA CYS A 12 -7.57 1.88 3.15
C CYS A 12 -7.94 0.98 1.97
N SER A 13 -9.18 1.09 1.50
CA SER A 13 -9.66 0.49 0.26
C SER A 13 -10.27 1.55 -0.65
N TYR A 14 -10.24 1.26 -1.94
CA TYR A 14 -11.02 1.92 -2.98
C TYR A 14 -11.56 0.87 -3.95
N ASP A 15 -12.82 0.99 -4.33
CA ASP A 15 -13.51 0.20 -5.33
C ASP A 15 -14.34 1.17 -6.17
N GLU A 16 -14.16 1.12 -7.49
CA GLU A 16 -14.83 2.03 -8.42
C GLU A 16 -16.37 1.97 -8.34
N ARG A 17 -16.91 0.85 -7.86
CA ARG A 17 -18.35 0.59 -7.75
C ARG A 17 -18.93 1.04 -6.41
N ASP A 18 -18.09 1.34 -5.43
CA ASP A 18 -18.53 1.86 -4.14
C ASP A 18 -18.30 3.37 -4.05
N SER A 19 -19.38 4.14 -4.20
CA SER A 19 -19.35 5.60 -4.11
C SER A 19 -19.01 6.15 -2.72
N LYS A 20 -18.98 5.30 -1.69
CA LYS A 20 -18.56 5.69 -0.33
C LYS A 20 -17.05 5.59 -0.13
N GLU A 21 -16.36 4.82 -0.96
CA GLU A 21 -14.92 4.67 -0.84
C GLU A 21 -14.19 5.86 -1.45
N ASN A 22 -13.09 6.25 -0.81
CA ASN A 22 -12.42 7.51 -1.10
C ASN A 22 -11.24 7.27 -2.05
N SER A 23 -11.31 7.89 -3.24
CA SER A 23 -10.24 7.82 -4.24
C SER A 23 -8.88 8.34 -3.76
N LEU A 24 -8.84 9.12 -2.67
CA LEU A 24 -7.59 9.48 -1.98
C LEU A 24 -6.81 8.25 -1.50
N CYS A 25 -7.44 7.08 -1.32
CA CYS A 25 -6.72 5.84 -1.04
C CYS A 25 -5.71 5.50 -2.15
N VAL A 26 -6.02 5.82 -3.41
CA VAL A 26 -5.15 5.55 -4.56
C VAL A 26 -3.98 6.54 -4.61
N THR A 27 -4.25 7.83 -4.45
CA THR A 27 -3.28 8.90 -4.80
C THR A 27 -2.65 9.62 -3.62
N ALA A 28 -3.36 9.72 -2.48
CA ALA A 28 -2.95 10.52 -1.34
C ALA A 28 -3.47 9.93 -0.02
N PRO A 29 -3.03 8.73 0.38
CA PRO A 29 -3.53 8.05 1.58
C PRO A 29 -3.28 8.84 2.87
N TRP A 30 -2.31 9.76 2.88
CA TRP A 30 -2.04 10.67 4.00
C TRP A 30 -3.12 11.75 4.21
N ASN A 31 -3.98 12.01 3.22
CA ASN A 31 -5.07 12.97 3.30
C ASN A 31 -6.41 12.34 3.71
N LEU A 32 -6.46 11.02 3.91
CA LEU A 32 -7.66 10.34 4.34
C LEU A 32 -8.04 10.73 5.78
N THR A 33 -9.31 11.05 5.99
CA THR A 33 -9.88 11.28 7.32
C THR A 33 -10.15 9.95 8.02
N GLY A 34 -9.96 9.88 9.34
CA GLY A 34 -10.34 8.68 10.13
C GLY A 34 -9.20 7.70 10.45
N ASN A 35 -7.96 8.20 10.58
CA ASN A 35 -6.75 7.42 10.89
C ASN A 35 -6.39 6.39 9.81
N PRO A 36 -5.90 6.83 8.63
CA PRO A 36 -5.47 5.94 7.57
C PRO A 36 -4.14 5.23 7.87
N ILE A 37 -3.51 5.54 9.02
CA ILE A 37 -2.27 4.92 9.46
C ILE A 37 -2.60 3.95 10.58
N ARG A 38 -2.18 2.69 10.40
CA ARG A 38 -2.31 1.65 11.41
C ARG A 38 -0.93 1.20 11.86
N SER A 39 -0.72 1.10 13.17
CA SER A 39 0.40 0.32 13.72
C SER A 39 0.03 -1.16 13.59
N CYS A 40 0.78 -1.89 12.77
CA CYS A 40 0.57 -3.31 12.58
C CYS A 40 0.95 -4.10 13.84
N LEU A 41 0.51 -5.36 13.91
CA LEU A 41 0.91 -6.26 15.00
C LEU A 41 2.42 -6.53 14.95
N THR A 42 3.02 -6.90 16.08
CA THR A 42 4.46 -7.13 16.20
C THR A 42 5.03 -8.24 15.30
N HIS A 43 4.18 -9.10 14.75
CA HIS A 43 4.56 -10.17 13.81
C HIS A 43 4.27 -9.81 12.34
N VAL A 44 3.74 -8.62 12.08
CA VAL A 44 3.51 -8.12 10.73
C VAL A 44 4.72 -7.34 10.30
N GLU A 45 5.36 -7.80 9.23
CA GLU A 45 6.59 -7.21 8.70
C GLU A 45 6.38 -6.50 7.36
N PHE A 46 5.17 -6.54 6.79
CA PHE A 46 4.92 -5.99 5.45
C PHE A 46 3.75 -5.00 5.42
N CYS A 47 4.00 -3.86 4.78
CA CYS A 47 2.95 -3.04 4.18
C CYS A 47 2.75 -3.47 2.74
N ILE A 48 1.51 -3.65 2.31
CA ILE A 48 1.21 -4.03 0.93
C ILE A 48 0.35 -3.01 0.21
N ILE A 49 0.41 -3.08 -1.12
CA ILE A 49 -0.53 -2.48 -2.06
C ILE A 49 -1.02 -3.59 -2.99
N VAL A 50 -2.34 -3.67 -3.18
CA VAL A 50 -2.95 -4.42 -4.28
C VAL A 50 -3.70 -3.42 -5.15
N ARG A 51 -3.31 -3.30 -6.41
CA ARG A 51 -3.96 -2.42 -7.39
C ARG A 51 -4.51 -3.28 -8.51
N ILE A 52 -5.78 -3.10 -8.84
CA ILE A 52 -6.44 -3.77 -9.95
C ILE A 52 -6.91 -2.71 -10.92
N GLU A 53 -6.46 -2.80 -12.17
CA GLU A 53 -6.79 -1.87 -13.23
C GLU A 53 -7.55 -2.57 -14.34
N THR A 54 -8.53 -1.86 -14.89
CA THR A 54 -9.05 -2.14 -16.23
C THR A 54 -8.28 -1.29 -17.24
N LYS A 55 -8.64 -1.38 -18.53
CA LYS A 55 -8.06 -0.52 -19.56
C LYS A 55 -8.32 0.98 -19.34
N GLU A 56 -9.32 1.33 -18.54
CA GLU A 56 -9.85 2.70 -18.46
C GLU A 56 -9.59 3.34 -17.10
N THR A 57 -9.49 2.55 -16.02
CA THR A 57 -9.41 3.08 -14.65
C THR A 57 -8.90 2.04 -13.65
N VAL A 58 -8.57 2.51 -12.44
CA VAL A 58 -8.38 1.66 -11.27
C VAL A 58 -9.75 1.13 -10.85
N ALA A 59 -9.95 -0.18 -10.99
CA ALA A 59 -11.17 -0.84 -10.54
C ALA A 59 -11.17 -1.07 -9.03
N SER A 60 -10.02 -1.44 -8.47
CA SER A 60 -9.87 -1.65 -7.03
C SER A 60 -8.47 -1.33 -6.55
N PHE A 61 -8.36 -0.88 -5.30
CA PHE A 61 -7.12 -0.54 -4.63
C PHE A 61 -7.20 -0.90 -3.15
N LEU A 62 -6.18 -1.57 -2.62
CA LEU A 62 -6.10 -1.96 -1.22
C LEU A 62 -4.73 -1.64 -0.64
N ARG A 63 -4.72 -1.05 0.54
CA ARG A 63 -3.55 -0.92 1.41
C ARG A 63 -3.82 -1.63 2.72
N LYS A 64 -2.90 -2.49 3.17
CA LYS A 64 -3.00 -3.14 4.49
C LYS A 64 -1.65 -3.56 5.07
N CYS A 65 -1.69 -3.86 6.36
CA CYS A 65 -0.73 -4.70 7.06
C CYS A 65 -0.87 -6.16 6.59
N GLU A 66 0.24 -6.85 6.32
CA GLU A 66 0.21 -8.27 5.95
C GLU A 66 1.36 -9.07 6.59
N GLU A 67 1.06 -10.29 7.02
CA GLU A 67 2.04 -11.17 7.70
C GLU A 67 3.06 -11.80 6.75
N SER A 68 2.79 -11.80 5.45
CA SER A 68 3.65 -12.37 4.42
C SER A 68 3.78 -11.43 3.23
N PRO A 69 4.94 -11.38 2.56
CA PRO A 69 5.09 -10.55 1.38
C PRO A 69 4.21 -11.08 0.26
N MET A 70 3.66 -10.17 -0.54
CA MET A 70 3.14 -10.52 -1.85
C MET A 70 4.29 -10.37 -2.85
N GLU A 71 4.53 -11.37 -3.68
CA GLU A 71 5.53 -11.26 -4.73
C GLU A 71 5.14 -10.14 -5.68
N ASP A 72 6.07 -9.21 -5.89
CA ASP A 72 5.91 -8.13 -6.84
C ASP A 72 5.66 -8.73 -8.23
N SER A 73 4.40 -8.65 -8.66
CA SER A 73 3.94 -9.29 -9.88
C SER A 73 2.85 -8.47 -10.51
N ASP A 74 2.81 -8.55 -11.85
CA ASP A 74 1.78 -7.96 -12.67
C ASP A 74 1.05 -9.12 -13.37
N VAL A 75 -0.21 -9.36 -13.00
CA VAL A 75 -1.04 -10.41 -13.59
C VAL A 75 -1.96 -9.76 -14.62
N ASP A 76 -1.63 -9.95 -15.90
CA ASP A 76 -2.43 -9.46 -17.04
C ASP A 76 -3.40 -10.54 -17.50
N SER A 77 -4.70 -10.31 -17.27
CA SER A 77 -5.79 -10.94 -17.98
C SER A 77 -6.27 -9.99 -19.07
N ARG A 78 -6.86 -10.50 -20.17
CA ARG A 78 -7.28 -9.72 -21.35
C ARG A 78 -8.06 -8.42 -21.07
N THR A 79 -8.64 -8.29 -19.88
CA THR A 79 -9.45 -7.17 -19.42
C THR A 79 -8.95 -6.48 -18.15
N VAL A 80 -8.02 -7.08 -17.39
CA VAL A 80 -7.65 -6.62 -16.05
C VAL A 80 -6.16 -6.88 -15.78
N VAL A 81 -5.47 -5.88 -15.23
CA VAL A 81 -4.09 -6.02 -14.72
C VAL A 81 -4.11 -5.89 -13.20
N ALA A 82 -3.51 -6.84 -12.49
CA ALA A 82 -3.32 -6.76 -11.04
C ALA A 82 -1.84 -6.51 -10.71
N HIS A 83 -1.56 -5.46 -9.97
CA HIS A 83 -0.24 -5.12 -9.45
C HIS A 83 -0.18 -5.38 -7.95
N TYR A 84 0.78 -6.21 -7.54
CA TYR A 84 1.08 -6.49 -6.14
C TYR A 84 2.39 -5.82 -5.77
N ARG A 85 2.41 -5.12 -4.63
CA ARG A 85 3.63 -4.53 -4.09
C ARG A 85 3.72 -4.76 -2.58
N SER A 86 4.90 -5.09 -2.08
CA SER A 86 5.17 -5.20 -0.64
C SER A 86 6.43 -4.44 -0.23
N CYS A 87 6.50 -4.03 1.04
CA CYS A 87 7.64 -3.29 1.60
C CYS A 87 7.65 -3.37 3.13
N THR A 88 8.81 -3.13 3.74
CA THR A 88 9.05 -3.43 5.17
C THR A 88 9.40 -2.20 6.03
N THR A 89 9.33 -0.99 5.46
CA THR A 89 9.66 0.26 6.16
C THR A 89 8.42 1.08 6.50
N ASP A 90 8.50 1.90 7.55
CA ASP A 90 7.35 2.67 8.01
C ASP A 90 6.73 3.53 6.89
N LEU A 91 5.43 3.35 6.67
CA LEU A 91 4.61 4.09 5.71
C LEU A 91 5.10 3.98 4.26
N CYS A 92 5.85 2.92 3.93
CA CYS A 92 6.43 2.70 2.61
C CYS A 92 5.36 2.51 1.53
N ASN A 93 4.20 1.98 1.88
CA ASN A 93 3.06 1.83 0.98
C ASN A 93 2.32 3.16 0.76
N LYS A 94 3.04 4.25 0.45
CA LYS A 94 2.50 5.58 0.10
C LYS A 94 2.22 5.76 -1.39
N GLY A 95 2.89 4.97 -2.24
CA GLY A 95 2.83 5.06 -3.69
C GLY A 95 1.51 4.57 -4.28
N ASP A 96 1.38 4.63 -5.59
CA ASP A 96 0.18 4.26 -6.35
C ASP A 96 0.15 2.79 -6.79
N GLY A 97 1.10 1.96 -6.35
CA GLY A 97 1.20 0.54 -6.69
C GLY A 97 1.77 0.24 -8.07
N LEU A 98 2.10 1.25 -8.88
CA LEU A 98 2.69 1.04 -10.22
C LEU A 98 4.21 1.01 -10.17
N ASN A 99 4.80 1.93 -9.40
CA ASN A 99 6.24 1.95 -9.18
C ASN A 99 6.63 0.98 -8.07
N PHE A 100 7.86 0.43 -8.16
CA PHE A 100 8.46 -0.31 -7.03
C PHE A 100 8.39 0.57 -5.78
N ILE A 101 7.92 -0.03 -4.68
CA ILE A 101 7.86 0.70 -3.43
C ILE A 101 9.29 1.12 -3.08
N ASP A 102 9.47 2.41 -2.90
CA ASP A 102 10.77 3.05 -2.76
C ASP A 102 11.46 2.59 -1.46
N GLU A 103 12.19 1.47 -1.53
CA GLU A 103 13.14 1.05 -0.49
C GLU A 103 14.44 1.90 -0.51
N SER A 104 14.54 2.91 -1.40
CA SER A 104 15.79 3.64 -1.65
C SER A 104 15.86 5.05 -1.06
N TYR A 105 14.77 5.59 -0.48
CA TYR A 105 14.78 6.95 0.03
C TYR A 105 15.55 7.15 1.35
N GLU A 106 15.83 6.09 2.11
CA GLU A 106 16.67 6.17 3.32
C GLU A 106 18.17 6.00 3.07
N VAL A 107 18.60 5.51 1.90
CA VAL A 107 20.04 5.35 1.62
C VAL A 107 20.69 6.68 1.21
N ARG A 108 19.94 7.69 0.75
CA ARG A 108 20.52 8.99 0.31
C ARG A 108 20.51 10.11 1.35
N ARG A 109 20.22 9.84 2.63
CA ARG A 109 20.25 10.85 3.70
C ARG A 109 21.27 10.59 4.80
N ARG A 110 22.16 9.61 4.62
CA ARG A 110 23.29 9.35 5.54
C ARG A 110 24.67 9.71 5.00
N ASP A 111 24.74 10.41 3.86
CA ASP A 111 26.00 10.86 3.24
C ASP A 111 26.04 12.40 2.99
N ILE A 112 25.51 13.21 3.92
CA ILE A 112 25.81 14.66 4.02
C ILE A 112 26.04 15.02 5.48
#